data_AF-A0A060WHK4-F1
#
_entry.id   AF-A0A060WHK4-F1
#
_cell.length_a   1.000
_cell.length_b   1.000
_cell.length_c   1.000
_cell.angle_alpha   90.00
_cell.angle_beta   90.00
_cell.angle_gamma   90.00
#
_symmetry.space_group_name_H-M   'P 1'
#
loop_
_entity.id
_entity.type
_entity.pdbx_description
1 polymer ?
#
loop_
_entity_poly.entity_id
_entity_poly.type
_entity_poly.pdbx_seq_one_letter_code
_entity_poly.pdbx_strand_id
1 'polypeptide(L)'
;MSYQAGQFQPAIRVADLLQHITQMKCGQGYGFKEEYEGLTEGQAAPWETAKKDENRNKNRYGNIIAYDHTRVRLQLLDGDPHSDYMNANYIDVSMRQRRREGNGLLLFIIMSYFHYRSLLRYNQTLHRA
;
A
#
# COMPACT_ATOMS: atom_id res chain seq x y z
N MET A 1 -6.56 -29.01 -1.83
CA MET A 1 -7.43 -28.06 -1.11
C MET A 1 -7.85 -27.03 -2.13
N SER A 2 -9.15 -26.78 -2.30
CA SER A 2 -9.63 -25.75 -3.24
C SER A 2 -9.68 -24.41 -2.54
N TYR A 3 -8.91 -23.43 -3.00
CA TYR A 3 -8.97 -22.06 -2.50
C TYR A 3 -10.22 -21.37 -3.06
N GLN A 4 -11.16 -20.99 -2.18
CA GLN A 4 -12.34 -20.21 -2.57
C GLN A 4 -12.01 -18.71 -2.45
N ALA A 5 -12.27 -17.96 -3.51
CA ALA A 5 -12.08 -16.50 -3.54
C ALA A 5 -12.83 -15.83 -2.39
N GLY A 6 -12.14 -14.96 -1.64
CA GLY A 6 -12.72 -14.19 -0.54
C GLY A 6 -12.81 -14.90 0.82
N GLN A 7 -12.33 -16.13 0.98
CA GLN A 7 -12.16 -16.75 2.31
C GLN A 7 -10.78 -16.43 2.91
N PHE A 8 -10.80 -15.93 4.15
CA PHE A 8 -9.59 -15.67 4.92
C PHE A 8 -8.88 -17.00 5.24
N GLN A 9 -7.63 -17.15 4.78
CA GLN A 9 -6.84 -18.33 5.10
C GLN A 9 -6.48 -18.33 6.58
N PRO A 10 -6.62 -19.47 7.29
CA PRO A 10 -6.27 -19.54 8.69
C PRO A 10 -4.76 -19.31 8.86
N ALA A 11 -4.38 -18.66 9.97
CA ALA A 11 -2.98 -18.47 10.30
C ALA A 11 -2.25 -19.83 10.43
N ILE A 12 -1.11 -19.96 9.76
CA ILE A 12 -0.30 -21.17 9.77
C ILE A 12 0.57 -21.15 11.03
N ARG A 13 0.50 -22.22 11.84
CA ARG A 13 1.38 -22.37 13.00
C ARG A 13 2.83 -22.55 12.54
N VAL A 14 3.79 -22.01 13.29
CA VAL A 14 5.23 -22.13 12.97
C VAL A 14 5.65 -23.59 12.79
N ALA A 15 5.15 -24.49 13.63
CA ALA A 15 5.44 -25.93 13.56
C ALA A 15 4.99 -26.58 12.22
N ASP A 16 3.93 -26.06 11.60
CA ASP A 16 3.35 -26.62 10.38
C ASP A 16 3.83 -25.90 9.11
N LEU A 17 4.58 -24.78 9.25
CA LEU A 17 4.95 -23.91 8.13
C LEU A 17 5.74 -24.65 7.04
N LEU A 18 6.71 -25.48 7.42
CA LEU A 18 7.50 -26.25 6.46
C LEU A 18 6.65 -27.25 5.68
N GLN A 19 5.70 -27.90 6.36
CA GLN A 19 4.77 -28.83 5.74
C GLN A 19 3.84 -28.10 4.77
N HIS A 20 3.31 -26.95 5.18
CA HIS A 20 2.47 -26.12 4.33
C HIS A 20 3.21 -25.66 3.07
N ILE A 21 4.43 -25.12 3.19
CA ILE A 21 5.24 -24.71 2.04
C ILE A 21 5.49 -25.89 1.08
N THR A 22 5.79 -27.07 1.61
CA THR A 22 5.98 -28.28 0.79
C THR A 22 4.71 -28.64 0.03
N GLN A 23 3.56 -28.63 0.70
CA GLN A 23 2.25 -28.89 0.07
C GLN A 23 1.92 -27.87 -1.02
N MET A 24 2.20 -26.59 -0.79
CA MET A 24 1.93 -25.51 -1.76
C MET A 24 2.83 -25.60 -3.00
N LYS A 25 4.02 -26.19 -2.87
CA LYS A 25 4.95 -26.46 -3.97
C LYS A 25 4.66 -27.76 -4.73
N CYS A 26 3.94 -28.71 -4.13
CA CYS A 26 3.57 -29.96 -4.80
C CYS A 26 2.69 -29.68 -6.03
N GLY A 27 2.88 -30.46 -7.10
CA GLY A 27 2.12 -30.29 -8.35
C GLY A 27 2.45 -28.98 -9.09
N GLN A 28 3.74 -28.72 -9.38
CA GLN A 28 4.24 -27.55 -10.13
C GLN A 28 4.02 -26.18 -9.44
N GLY A 29 3.77 -26.14 -8.12
CA GLY A 29 3.61 -24.88 -7.39
C GLY A 29 2.24 -24.19 -7.55
N TYR A 30 1.23 -24.91 -8.01
CA TYR A 30 -0.11 -24.36 -8.24
C TYR A 30 -0.79 -23.84 -6.97
N GLY A 31 -0.45 -24.36 -5.78
CA GLY A 31 -1.09 -23.94 -4.53
C GLY A 31 -0.89 -22.45 -4.24
N PHE A 32 0.34 -21.93 -4.36
CA PHE A 32 0.60 -20.49 -4.16
C PHE A 32 -0.04 -19.62 -5.24
N LYS A 33 -0.12 -20.13 -6.47
CA LYS A 33 -0.78 -19.42 -7.56
C LYS A 33 -2.28 -19.28 -7.32
N GLU A 34 -2.95 -20.37 -6.95
CA GLU A 34 -4.38 -20.37 -6.63
C GLU A 34 -4.70 -19.47 -5.43
N GLU A 35 -3.87 -19.49 -4.38
CA GLU A 35 -4.03 -18.59 -3.23
C GLU A 35 -3.85 -17.12 -3.64
N TYR A 36 -2.83 -16.82 -4.47
CA TYR A 36 -2.59 -15.48 -4.98
C TYR A 36 -3.74 -14.97 -5.86
N GLU A 37 -4.23 -15.78 -6.79
CA GLU A 37 -5.36 -15.45 -7.67
C GLU A 37 -6.70 -15.36 -6.90
N GLY A 38 -6.76 -15.92 -5.69
CA GLY A 38 -7.91 -15.79 -4.79
C GLY A 38 -7.95 -14.47 -4.00
N LEU A 39 -6.88 -13.66 -4.03
CA LEU A 39 -6.86 -12.34 -3.41
C LEU A 39 -7.87 -11.41 -4.09
N THR A 40 -8.44 -10.48 -3.33
CA THR A 40 -9.35 -9.48 -3.90
C THR A 40 -8.58 -8.57 -4.84
N GLU A 41 -8.83 -8.71 -6.14
CA GLU A 41 -8.30 -7.82 -7.16
C GLU A 41 -9.22 -6.60 -7.39
N GLY A 42 -8.65 -5.58 -8.02
CA GLY A 42 -9.36 -4.37 -8.37
C GLY A 42 -9.33 -3.30 -7.29
N GLN A 43 -9.94 -2.17 -7.60
CA GLN A 43 -9.90 -1.01 -6.75
C GLN A 43 -11.03 -1.08 -5.71
N ALA A 44 -10.67 -1.31 -4.45
CA ALA A 44 -11.62 -1.64 -3.38
C ALA A 44 -12.07 -0.44 -2.53
N ALA A 45 -11.51 0.76 -2.77
CA ALA A 45 -11.79 1.96 -1.97
C ALA A 45 -11.63 3.21 -2.84
N PRO A 46 -12.21 4.38 -2.50
CA PRO A 46 -12.13 5.59 -3.34
C PRO A 46 -10.71 6.13 -3.61
N TRP A 47 -10.51 6.73 -4.80
CA TRP A 47 -9.25 7.33 -5.29
C TRP A 47 -9.49 8.69 -5.99
N GLU A 48 -10.47 9.46 -5.52
CA GLU A 48 -10.94 10.69 -6.15
C GLU A 48 -9.85 11.77 -6.21
N THR A 49 -9.00 11.88 -5.19
CA THR A 49 -7.89 12.86 -5.19
C THR A 49 -6.85 12.53 -6.25
N ALA A 50 -6.56 11.23 -6.43
CA ALA A 50 -5.52 10.75 -7.32
C ALA A 50 -5.88 10.90 -8.80
N LYS A 51 -7.18 10.89 -9.14
CA LYS A 51 -7.67 11.01 -10.52
C LYS A 51 -7.90 12.44 -10.99
N LYS A 52 -7.78 13.44 -10.10
CA LYS A 52 -7.87 14.86 -10.46
C LYS A 52 -6.82 15.20 -11.50
N ASP A 53 -7.17 16.02 -12.49
CA ASP A 53 -6.29 16.31 -13.63
C ASP A 53 -4.95 16.93 -13.18
N GLU A 54 -4.95 17.73 -12.11
CA GLU A 54 -3.76 18.35 -11.51
C GLU A 54 -2.81 17.34 -10.85
N ASN A 55 -3.28 16.12 -10.60
CA ASN A 55 -2.55 15.03 -9.94
C ASN A 55 -2.23 13.86 -10.87
N ARG A 56 -2.83 13.79 -12.07
CA ARG A 56 -2.60 12.68 -13.02
C ARG A 56 -1.14 12.54 -13.40
N ASN A 57 -0.43 13.65 -13.59
CA ASN A 57 1.01 13.69 -13.90
C ASN A 57 1.90 13.33 -12.69
N LYS A 58 1.37 13.35 -11.46
CA LYS A 58 2.07 12.93 -10.23
C LYS A 58 2.01 11.41 -10.03
N ASN A 59 1.21 10.69 -10.83
CA ASN A 59 1.14 9.23 -10.84
C ASN A 59 2.06 8.65 -11.91
N ARG A 60 2.97 7.74 -11.54
CA ARG A 60 3.85 7.08 -12.52
C ARG A 60 3.08 6.17 -13.48
N TYR A 61 2.04 5.53 -12.97
CA TYR A 61 1.17 4.63 -13.74
C TYR A 61 -0.29 4.99 -13.45
N GLY A 62 -1.13 5.03 -14.48
CA GLY A 62 -2.55 5.39 -14.31
C GLY A 62 -3.38 4.35 -13.55
N ASN A 63 -2.90 3.10 -13.49
CA ASN A 63 -3.52 1.99 -12.77
C ASN A 63 -2.93 1.75 -11.38
N ILE A 64 -1.88 2.48 -10.99
CA ILE A 64 -1.27 2.40 -9.65
C ILE A 64 -1.41 3.77 -9.00
N ILE A 65 -2.46 3.94 -8.19
CA ILE A 65 -2.88 5.22 -7.62
C ILE A 65 -3.20 5.09 -6.14
N ALA A 66 -3.11 6.21 -5.42
CA ALA A 66 -3.32 6.21 -3.98
C ALA A 66 -4.82 6.29 -3.59
N TYR A 67 -5.22 5.49 -2.60
CA TYR A 67 -6.56 5.57 -2.01
C TYR A 67 -6.73 6.76 -1.08
N ASP A 68 -7.89 7.41 -1.10
CA ASP A 68 -8.11 8.69 -0.40
C ASP A 68 -8.00 8.60 1.13
N HIS A 69 -8.43 7.47 1.71
CA HIS A 69 -8.56 7.31 3.15
C HIS A 69 -7.21 7.05 3.86
N THR A 70 -6.21 6.52 3.14
CA THR A 70 -4.87 6.23 3.68
C THR A 70 -3.77 6.99 2.95
N ARG A 71 -4.09 7.89 2.01
CA ARG A 71 -3.06 8.63 1.28
C ARG A 71 -2.26 9.51 2.22
N VAL A 72 -1.01 9.69 1.87
CA VAL A 72 -0.14 10.67 2.52
C VAL A 72 -0.55 12.06 2.04
N ARG A 73 -0.69 12.99 2.99
CA ARG A 73 -1.03 14.39 2.70
C ARG A 73 0.18 15.24 3.01
N LEU A 74 0.69 15.94 1.99
CA LEU A 74 1.77 16.89 2.16
C LEU A 74 1.23 18.21 2.71
N GLN A 75 2.12 19.02 3.28
CA GLN A 75 1.80 20.41 3.58
C GLN A 75 1.55 21.16 2.26
N LEU A 76 0.47 21.95 2.24
CA LEU A 76 0.18 22.83 1.12
C LEU A 76 1.28 23.88 0.96
N LEU A 77 1.72 24.07 -0.27
CA LEU A 77 2.63 25.14 -0.67
C LEU A 77 1.82 26.39 -1.02
N ASP A 78 2.36 27.56 -0.68
CA ASP A 78 1.74 28.84 -1.02
C ASP A 78 1.60 28.99 -2.54
N GLY A 79 0.38 29.27 -2.99
CA GLY A 79 0.06 29.43 -4.41
C GLY A 79 -0.23 28.15 -5.19
N ASP A 80 -0.12 26.96 -4.58
CA ASP A 80 -0.51 25.68 -5.20
C ASP A 80 -1.49 24.89 -4.31
N PRO A 81 -2.82 25.01 -4.53
CA PRO A 81 -3.83 24.30 -3.75
C PRO A 81 -3.86 22.78 -3.97
N HIS A 82 -3.08 22.24 -4.92
CA HIS A 82 -3.02 20.82 -5.25
C HIS A 82 -1.69 20.17 -4.86
N SER A 83 -0.83 20.91 -4.16
CA SER A 83 0.48 20.45 -3.69
C SER A 83 0.41 19.40 -2.56
N ASP A 84 -0.77 19.16 -1.98
CA ASP A 84 -0.97 18.20 -0.89
C ASP A 84 -0.89 16.72 -1.33
N TYR A 85 -0.89 16.46 -2.63
CA TYR A 85 -0.97 15.10 -3.17
C TYR A 85 0.40 14.51 -3.51
N MET A 86 0.65 13.31 -2.96
CA MET A 86 1.69 12.38 -3.38
C MET A 86 1.05 11.00 -3.57
N ASN A 87 1.45 10.25 -4.60
CA ASN A 87 0.98 8.88 -4.79
C ASN A 87 1.71 7.94 -3.82
N ALA A 88 1.20 7.89 -2.60
CA ALA A 88 1.65 7.04 -1.52
C ALA A 88 0.50 6.80 -0.53
N ASN A 89 0.44 5.61 0.05
CA ASN A 89 -0.49 5.24 1.12
C ASN A 89 0.26 4.77 2.36
N TYR A 90 -0.35 4.99 3.51
CA TYR A 90 0.05 4.29 4.72
C TYR A 90 -0.49 2.87 4.73
N ILE A 91 0.35 1.92 5.14
CA ILE A 91 -0.03 0.51 5.31
C ILE A 91 0.01 0.15 6.79
N ASP A 92 -1.09 -0.45 7.27
CA ASP A 92 -1.17 -1.05 8.59
C ASP A 92 -0.43 -2.40 8.57
N VAL A 93 0.64 -2.49 9.35
CA VAL A 93 1.44 -3.72 9.53
C VAL A 93 1.18 -4.40 10.87
N SER A 94 0.17 -3.95 11.62
CA SER A 94 -0.12 -4.52 12.93
C SER A 94 -0.67 -5.95 12.79
N MET A 95 0.01 -6.91 13.43
CA MET A 95 -0.37 -8.34 13.45
C MET A 95 -1.68 -8.62 14.21
N ARG A 96 -2.38 -7.59 14.69
CA ARG A 96 -3.62 -7.70 15.48
C ARG A 96 -4.66 -6.75 14.91
N GLN A 97 -5.66 -7.32 14.27
CA GLN A 97 -6.95 -6.68 13.99
C GLN A 97 -7.68 -6.36 15.32
N ARG A 98 -7.12 -5.48 16.16
CA ARG A 98 -7.76 -4.83 17.32
C ARG A 98 -6.76 -3.91 18.01
N ARG A 99 -6.65 -2.68 17.51
CA ARG A 99 -6.87 -1.43 18.28
C ARG A 99 -6.60 -0.27 17.33
N ARG A 100 -7.65 0.51 17.07
CA ARG A 100 -7.50 1.90 16.66
C ARG A 100 -6.71 2.57 17.77
N GLU A 101 -5.45 2.90 17.51
CA GLU A 101 -4.70 4.02 18.09
C GLU A 101 -3.24 3.88 17.69
N GLY A 102 -2.80 4.83 16.87
CA GLY A 102 -1.43 5.36 16.84
C GLY A 102 -0.27 4.38 16.65
N ASN A 103 0.42 4.55 15.51
CA ASN A 103 1.85 4.31 15.31
C ASN A 103 2.24 2.89 14.85
N GLY A 104 1.98 2.64 13.57
CA GLY A 104 2.53 1.50 12.81
C GLY A 104 2.32 1.69 11.31
N LEU A 105 2.58 2.89 10.79
CA LEU A 105 2.35 3.23 9.39
C LEU A 105 3.66 3.06 8.62
N LEU A 106 3.82 1.92 7.93
CA LEU A 106 4.90 1.80 6.94
C LEU A 106 4.46 2.58 5.70
N LEU A 107 5.26 3.59 5.35
CA LEU A 107 5.05 4.39 4.15
C LEU A 107 5.50 3.57 2.93
N PHE A 108 4.57 2.98 2.19
CA PHE A 108 4.89 2.48 0.85
C PHE A 108 4.91 3.68 -0.09
N ILE A 109 6.12 4.21 -0.30
CA ILE A 109 6.40 5.24 -1.28
C ILE A 109 6.40 4.57 -2.65
N ILE A 110 5.31 4.69 -3.42
CA ILE A 110 5.34 4.38 -4.86
C ILE A 110 5.89 5.61 -5.58
N MET A 111 7.08 6.10 -5.22
CA MET A 111 7.68 7.25 -5.90
C MET A 111 9.03 6.90 -6.53
N SER A 112 9.07 7.21 -7.82
CA SER A 112 10.26 7.59 -8.55
C SER A 112 11.16 8.53 -7.71
N TYR A 113 12.47 8.30 -7.79
CA TYR A 113 13.57 9.04 -7.15
C TYR A 113 13.39 10.57 -7.06
N PHE A 114 12.65 11.17 -7.99
CA PHE A 114 12.37 12.61 -8.02
C PHE A 114 11.54 13.13 -6.82
N HIS A 115 10.59 12.34 -6.31
CA HIS A 115 9.70 12.80 -5.23
C HIS A 115 10.35 12.67 -3.84
N TYR A 116 11.30 11.73 -3.68
CA TYR A 116 12.15 11.61 -2.48
C TYR A 116 12.98 12.89 -2.23
N ARG A 117 13.41 13.57 -3.30
CA ARG A 117 14.16 14.83 -3.20
C ARG A 117 13.29 16.00 -2.68
N SER A 118 11.98 16.00 -2.94
CA SER A 118 11.05 16.98 -2.34
C SER A 118 10.85 16.74 -0.84
N LEU A 119 10.75 15.49 -0.40
CA LEU A 119 10.68 15.13 1.02
C LEU A 119 11.96 15.50 1.79
N LEU A 120 13.14 15.30 1.19
CA LEU A 120 14.41 15.74 1.78
C LEU A 120 14.49 17.26 1.94
N ARG A 121 13.92 18.03 1.01
CA ARG A 121 13.84 19.49 1.15
C ARG A 121 12.90 19.89 2.29
N TYR A 122 11.76 19.20 2.44
CA TYR A 122 10.81 19.44 3.52
C TYR A 122 11.45 19.29 4.91
N ASN A 123 12.17 18.18 5.14
CA ASN A 123 12.86 17.93 6.43
C ASN A 123 14.03 18.88 6.71
N GLN A 124 14.67 19.48 5.70
CA GLN A 124 15.74 20.46 5.91
C GLN A 124 15.22 21.81 6.44
N THR A 125 13.98 22.17 6.12
CA THR A 125 13.33 23.41 6.59
C THR A 125 12.96 23.36 8.07
N LEU A 126 12.65 22.18 8.62
CA LEU A 126 12.25 22.02 10.04
C LEU A 126 13.43 22.12 11.02
N HIS A 127 14.67 21.90 10.59
CA HIS A 127 15.86 22.02 11.45
C HIS A 127 16.54 23.40 11.38
N ARG A 128 15.92 24.39 10.71
CA ARG A 128 16.44 25.76 10.60
C ARG A 128 15.50 26.82 11.19
N ALA A 129 14.46 26.42 11.92
CA ALA A 129 13.61 27.30 12.71
C ALA A 129 13.90 27.11 14.20
#